data_AF-A0A7V8U9T3-F1
#
_entry.id   AF-A0A7V8U9T3-F1
#
_cell.length_a   1.000
_cell.length_b   1.000
_cell.length_c   1.000
_cell.angle_alpha   90.00
_cell.angle_beta   90.00
_cell.angle_gamma   90.00
#
_symmetry.space_group_name_H-M   'P 1'
#
loop_
_entity.id
_entity.type
_entity.pdbx_description
1 polymer ?
#
loop_
_entity_poly.entity_id
_entity_poly.type
_entity_poly.pdbx_seq_one_letter_code
_entity_poly.pdbx_strand_id
1 'polypeptide(L)'
;MQMKEYEPPSCPQASGNSVPVGGYRMAFAWHKASQYLHHGHGRSGPFRHRMMRENSPMLRIVTLMVTGLALALLAACQPPAQLLVEKAYVKLSPVEGSPSVLYFTIKGGPSDTVLRSITSPNILRLEMHETVEENGMSMMKPITAVAVPTRGKVEFKPGGKHVMVWGFDNASRKAGKATFLFSFSNGEKIEVDATLNAIKPEDGMAHH
;
A
#
# COMPACT_ATOMS: atom_id res chain seq x y z
N MET A 1 33.64 -25.41 -5.50
CA MET A 1 32.76 -24.99 -4.40
C MET A 1 31.37 -24.74 -4.96
N GLN A 2 30.39 -25.61 -4.67
CA GLN A 2 28.98 -25.42 -5.02
C GLN A 2 28.32 -24.63 -3.89
N MET A 3 27.75 -23.47 -4.22
CA MET A 3 26.98 -22.64 -3.28
C MET A 3 25.59 -23.27 -3.13
N LYS A 4 25.21 -23.61 -1.89
CA LYS A 4 23.85 -24.03 -1.56
C LYS A 4 22.95 -22.80 -1.60
N GLU A 5 22.00 -22.81 -2.53
CA GLU A 5 20.84 -21.93 -2.55
C GLU A 5 20.09 -22.05 -1.21
N TYR A 6 19.87 -20.94 -0.52
CA TYR A 6 19.09 -20.89 0.72
C TYR A 6 17.65 -20.50 0.35
N GLU A 7 16.78 -21.50 0.23
CA GLU A 7 15.33 -21.28 0.09
C GLU A 7 14.74 -20.82 1.45
N PRO A 8 14.13 -19.63 1.54
CA PRO A 8 13.40 -19.24 2.73
C PRO A 8 12.09 -20.05 2.86
N PRO A 9 11.58 -20.27 4.09
CA PRO A 9 10.38 -21.06 4.32
C PRO A 9 9.16 -20.39 3.65
N SER A 10 8.58 -21.09 2.67
CA SER A 10 7.33 -20.72 2.04
C SER A 10 6.18 -20.85 3.04
N CYS A 11 5.37 -19.80 3.17
CA CYS A 11 4.15 -19.85 3.96
C CYS A 11 3.15 -20.85 3.35
N PRO A 12 2.46 -21.67 4.16
CA PRO A 12 1.38 -22.50 3.67
C PRO A 12 0.27 -21.61 3.11
N GLN A 13 -0.03 -21.77 1.82
CA GLN A 13 -1.16 -21.12 1.19
C GLN A 13 -2.45 -21.73 1.72
N ALA A 14 -3.32 -20.89 2.29
CA ALA A 14 -4.69 -21.26 2.57
C ALA A 14 -5.41 -21.46 1.23
N SER A 15 -5.60 -22.72 0.83
CA SER A 15 -6.39 -23.08 -0.35
C SER A 15 -7.83 -22.65 -0.12
N GLY A 16 -8.28 -21.67 -0.90
CA GLY A 16 -9.68 -21.27 -0.94
C GLY A 16 -10.55 -22.44 -1.40
N ASN A 17 -11.55 -22.78 -0.59
CA ASN A 17 -12.75 -23.44 -1.08
C ASN A 17 -13.94 -22.55 -0.76
N SER A 18 -14.69 -22.29 -1.82
CA SER A 18 -15.88 -21.48 -1.93
C SER A 18 -17.14 -22.12 -1.31
N VAL A 19 -18.18 -21.28 -1.18
CA VAL A 19 -19.64 -21.57 -1.16
C VAL A 19 -20.28 -21.71 0.25
N PRO A 20 -21.55 -21.32 0.52
CA PRO A 20 -22.45 -20.32 -0.10
C PRO A 20 -23.00 -19.25 0.88
N VAL A 21 -23.68 -18.28 0.25
CA VAL A 21 -24.57 -17.25 0.80
C VAL A 21 -25.69 -17.85 1.67
N GLY A 22 -25.76 -17.46 2.94
CA GLY A 22 -26.85 -17.82 3.87
C GLY A 22 -27.34 -16.58 4.62
N GLY A 23 -28.47 -16.03 4.18
CA GLY A 23 -29.09 -14.84 4.77
C GLY A 23 -29.64 -15.11 6.17
N TYR A 24 -29.18 -14.34 7.15
CA TYR A 24 -29.76 -14.32 8.48
C TYR A 24 -30.87 -13.25 8.55
N ARG A 25 -32.12 -13.71 8.56
CA ARG A 25 -33.30 -12.93 8.91
C ARG A 25 -33.32 -12.75 10.43
N MET A 26 -33.14 -11.53 10.91
CA MET A 26 -33.43 -11.18 12.30
C MET A 26 -34.95 -11.05 12.47
N ALA A 27 -35.57 -11.98 13.18
CA ALA A 27 -36.95 -11.84 13.64
C ALA A 27 -36.93 -11.32 15.08
N PHE A 28 -37.38 -10.08 15.24
CA PHE A 28 -37.77 -9.47 16.51
C PHE A 28 -38.99 -10.21 17.07
N ALA A 29 -38.91 -10.69 18.30
CA ALA A 29 -40.07 -11.12 19.08
C ALA A 29 -40.16 -10.28 20.36
N TRP A 30 -41.05 -9.30 20.32
CA TRP A 30 -41.62 -8.65 21.49
C TRP A 30 -42.55 -9.64 22.22
N HIS A 31 -42.54 -9.64 23.56
CA HIS A 31 -43.81 -9.60 24.31
C HIS A 31 -43.62 -9.13 25.76
N LYS A 32 -44.50 -8.18 26.11
CA LYS A 32 -44.85 -7.71 27.45
C LYS A 32 -45.57 -8.80 28.27
N ALA A 33 -45.39 -8.78 29.59
CA ALA A 33 -46.44 -8.89 30.62
C ALA A 33 -45.75 -8.69 31.99
N SER A 34 -45.92 -7.58 32.71
CA SER A 34 -47.08 -7.12 33.49
C SER A 34 -47.49 -8.03 34.67
N GLN A 35 -46.84 -7.76 35.80
CA GLN A 35 -47.34 -7.54 37.17
C GLN A 35 -48.41 -8.46 37.84
N TYR A 36 -48.14 -8.68 39.14
CA TYR A 36 -49.00 -8.85 40.33
C TYR A 36 -49.23 -10.24 40.99
N LEU A 37 -48.61 -10.33 42.17
CA LEU A 37 -48.91 -10.99 43.46
C LEU A 37 -50.20 -11.83 43.63
N HIS A 38 -50.08 -12.99 44.30
CA HIS A 38 -50.74 -13.26 45.59
C HIS A 38 -50.09 -14.42 46.36
N HIS A 39 -50.27 -14.38 47.68
CA HIS A 39 -49.68 -15.16 48.78
C HIS A 39 -49.63 -16.70 48.68
N GLY A 40 -48.59 -17.29 49.30
CA GLY A 40 -48.59 -18.68 49.76
C GLY A 40 -47.46 -18.95 50.76
N HIS A 41 -47.82 -19.16 52.03
CA HIS A 41 -46.92 -19.60 53.11
C HIS A 41 -46.50 -21.07 52.91
N GLY A 42 -45.23 -21.40 53.13
CA GLY A 42 -44.76 -22.79 53.14
C GLY A 42 -43.31 -22.93 53.59
N ARG A 43 -43.11 -23.22 54.87
CA ARG A 43 -41.84 -23.64 55.50
C ARG A 43 -41.34 -24.96 54.88
N SER A 44 -40.03 -25.05 54.61
CA SER A 44 -39.07 -26.02 55.20
C SER A 44 -38.00 -26.53 54.22
N GLY A 45 -36.73 -26.37 54.61
CA GLY A 45 -35.62 -27.27 54.24
C GLY A 45 -34.62 -26.76 53.20
N PRO A 46 -33.36 -26.44 53.58
CA PRO A 46 -32.30 -26.16 52.63
C PRO A 46 -31.49 -27.44 52.35
N PHE A 47 -31.79 -28.17 51.27
CA PHE A 47 -30.79 -29.07 50.68
C PHE A 47 -29.97 -28.27 49.67
N ARG A 48 -28.94 -27.59 50.17
CA ARG A 48 -27.91 -26.96 49.35
C ARG A 48 -27.00 -28.08 48.82
N HIS A 49 -27.22 -28.51 47.58
CA HIS A 49 -26.13 -29.07 46.80
C HIS A 49 -25.07 -27.97 46.62
N ARG A 50 -24.02 -28.06 47.43
CA ARG A 50 -22.79 -27.29 47.26
C ARG A 50 -22.12 -27.80 45.99
N MET A 51 -22.53 -27.27 44.83
CA MET A 51 -21.70 -27.26 43.64
C MET A 51 -20.41 -26.50 44.03
N MET A 52 -19.29 -27.22 44.09
CA MET A 52 -17.98 -26.59 44.14
C MET A 52 -17.80 -25.81 42.83
N ARG A 53 -18.20 -24.54 42.86
CA ARG A 53 -17.77 -23.57 41.86
C ARG A 53 -16.29 -23.32 42.13
N GLU A 54 -15.44 -24.02 41.40
CA GLU A 54 -13.99 -23.83 41.42
C GLU A 54 -13.67 -22.45 40.81
N ASN A 55 -13.81 -21.43 41.65
CA ASN A 55 -13.37 -20.07 41.39
C ASN A 55 -11.86 -20.02 41.64
N SER A 56 -11.07 -20.58 40.73
CA SER A 56 -9.62 -20.42 40.72
C SER A 56 -9.26 -19.18 39.87
N PRO A 57 -9.08 -17.98 40.48
CA PRO A 57 -8.74 -16.76 39.74
C PRO A 57 -7.42 -16.90 38.96
N MET A 58 -6.55 -17.83 39.38
CA MET A 58 -5.33 -18.18 38.66
C MET A 58 -5.60 -18.79 37.27
N LEU A 59 -6.64 -19.60 37.10
CA LEU A 59 -6.94 -20.23 35.82
C LEU A 59 -7.39 -19.21 34.75
N ARG A 60 -8.09 -18.15 35.20
CA ARG A 60 -8.54 -17.02 34.35
C ARG A 60 -7.39 -16.09 33.95
N ILE A 61 -6.44 -15.86 34.85
CA ILE A 61 -5.25 -15.05 34.55
C ILE A 61 -4.34 -15.77 33.56
N VAL A 62 -4.16 -17.09 33.72
CA VAL A 62 -3.37 -17.90 32.78
C VAL A 62 -4.00 -17.92 31.39
N THR A 63 -5.33 -18.04 31.27
CA THR A 63 -6.01 -17.99 29.95
C THR A 63 -5.90 -16.61 29.28
N LEU A 64 -5.93 -15.52 30.04
CA LEU A 64 -5.71 -14.16 29.50
C LEU A 64 -4.26 -13.93 29.08
N MET A 65 -3.28 -14.46 29.81
CA MET A 65 -1.86 -14.41 29.44
C MET A 65 -1.57 -15.21 28.16
N VAL A 66 -2.14 -16.42 28.04
CA VAL A 66 -1.94 -17.29 26.85
C VAL A 66 -2.62 -16.72 25.61
N THR A 67 -3.82 -16.15 25.74
CA THR A 67 -4.49 -15.47 24.61
C THR A 67 -3.79 -14.17 24.22
N GLY A 68 -3.29 -13.38 25.18
CA GLY A 68 -2.49 -12.19 24.90
C GLY A 68 -1.17 -12.50 24.17
N LEU A 69 -0.48 -13.57 24.55
CA LEU A 69 0.76 -14.00 23.91
C LEU A 69 0.53 -14.53 22.48
N ALA A 70 -0.60 -15.21 22.23
CA ALA A 70 -0.97 -15.67 20.90
C ALA A 70 -1.24 -14.50 19.93
N LEU A 71 -1.89 -13.42 20.37
CA LEU A 71 -2.10 -12.23 19.52
C LEU A 71 -0.80 -11.46 19.22
N ALA A 72 0.18 -11.46 20.14
CA ALA A 72 1.47 -10.80 19.92
C ALA A 72 2.32 -11.49 18.84
N LEU A 73 2.23 -12.82 18.70
CA LEU A 73 2.98 -13.59 17.71
C LEU A 73 2.50 -13.38 16.26
N LEU A 74 1.22 -13.02 16.07
CA LEU A 74 0.66 -12.72 14.75
C LEU A 74 1.06 -11.33 14.21
N ALA A 75 1.51 -10.41 15.07
CA ALA A 75 1.87 -9.05 14.68
C ALA A 75 3.27 -8.92 14.05
N ALA A 76 4.13 -9.94 14.16
CA ALA A 76 5.52 -9.89 13.68
C ALA A 76 5.68 -10.25 12.20
N CYS A 77 4.61 -10.67 11.51
CA CYS A 77 4.67 -11.09 10.12
C CYS A 77 4.28 -9.91 9.19
N GLN A 78 5.23 -9.01 8.92
CA GLN A 78 5.06 -8.05 7.83
C GLN A 78 5.50 -8.70 6.50
N PRO A 79 4.76 -8.51 5.40
CA PRO A 79 5.21 -8.92 4.08
C PRO A 79 6.62 -8.38 3.79
N PRO A 80 7.45 -9.12 3.03
CA PRO A 80 8.75 -8.62 2.61
C PRO A 80 8.53 -7.30 1.87
N ALA A 81 9.32 -6.28 2.23
CA ALA A 81 9.29 -5.02 1.52
C ALA A 81 9.76 -5.29 0.08
N GLN A 82 9.01 -4.82 -0.90
CA GLN A 82 9.29 -5.02 -2.32
C GLN A 82 9.61 -3.66 -2.94
N LEU A 83 10.66 -3.62 -3.76
CA LEU A 83 10.97 -2.45 -4.56
C LEU A 83 9.91 -2.33 -5.66
N LEU A 84 9.17 -1.23 -5.65
CA LEU A 84 8.04 -1.04 -6.56
C LEU A 84 8.03 0.40 -7.09
N VAL A 85 7.58 0.55 -8.33
CA VAL A 85 7.29 1.84 -8.93
C VAL A 85 5.78 1.88 -9.21
N GLU A 86 5.09 2.85 -8.62
CA GLU A 86 3.63 2.96 -8.69
C GLU A 86 3.20 4.37 -9.11
N LYS A 87 1.93 4.49 -9.53
CA LYS A 87 1.30 5.76 -9.90
C LYS A 87 2.06 6.54 -10.97
N ALA A 88 2.62 5.83 -11.95
CA ALA A 88 3.32 6.45 -13.06
C ALA A 88 2.33 7.10 -14.03
N TYR A 89 2.53 8.39 -14.31
CA TYR A 89 1.77 9.12 -15.34
C TYR A 89 2.64 10.22 -15.95
N VAL A 90 2.39 10.52 -17.22
CA VAL A 90 3.01 11.61 -17.94
C VAL A 90 2.00 12.74 -18.07
N LYS A 91 2.41 13.95 -17.70
CA LYS A 91 1.73 15.19 -18.03
C LYS A 91 2.27 15.68 -19.37
N LEU A 92 1.48 15.51 -20.43
CA LEU A 92 1.85 15.94 -21.78
C LEU A 92 1.87 17.47 -21.86
N SER A 93 2.85 18.01 -22.58
CA SER A 93 2.87 19.44 -22.88
C SER A 93 1.77 19.78 -23.90
N PRO A 94 1.06 20.91 -23.73
CA PRO A 94 0.10 21.38 -24.71
C PRO A 94 0.78 21.93 -25.98
N VAL A 95 2.07 22.29 -25.88
CA VAL A 95 2.86 22.81 -27.00
C VAL A 95 3.64 21.67 -27.63
N GLU A 96 3.47 21.48 -28.95
CA GLU A 96 4.24 20.47 -29.68
C GLU A 96 5.74 20.77 -29.62
N GLY A 97 6.56 19.72 -29.52
CA GLY A 97 8.02 19.83 -29.38
C GLY A 97 8.51 20.21 -27.98
N SER A 98 7.65 20.71 -27.09
CA SER A 98 8.03 21.00 -25.70
C SER A 98 8.14 19.72 -24.86
N PRO A 99 9.02 19.69 -23.83
CA PRO A 99 9.11 18.55 -22.94
C PRO A 99 7.80 18.30 -22.20
N SER A 100 7.44 17.03 -22.11
CA SER A 100 6.43 16.57 -21.15
C SER A 100 7.11 16.16 -19.84
N VAL A 101 6.32 15.89 -18.80
CA VAL A 101 6.85 15.55 -17.48
C VAL A 101 6.28 14.23 -16.99
N LEU A 102 7.14 13.29 -16.65
CA LEU A 102 6.79 12.02 -16.03
C LEU A 102 6.89 12.13 -14.49
N TYR A 103 5.82 11.67 -13.83
CA TYR A 103 5.67 11.60 -12.39
C TYR A 103 5.36 10.16 -11.97
N PHE A 104 5.86 9.75 -10.81
CA PHE A 104 5.68 8.40 -10.26
C PHE A 104 6.08 8.38 -8.79
N THR A 105 5.87 7.26 -8.12
CA THR A 105 6.32 7.02 -6.74
C THR A 105 7.13 5.74 -6.70
N ILE A 106 8.28 5.76 -6.03
CA ILE A 106 9.08 4.57 -5.72
C ILE A 106 8.84 4.20 -4.26
N LYS A 107 8.51 2.93 -4.03
CA LYS A 107 8.54 2.29 -2.70
C LYS A 107 9.82 1.48 -2.58
N GLY A 108 10.59 1.74 -1.52
CA GLY A 108 11.84 1.04 -1.25
C GLY A 108 11.61 -0.41 -0.85
N GLY A 109 12.50 -1.28 -1.34
CA GLY A 109 12.50 -2.71 -1.04
C GLY A 109 13.12 -3.04 0.33
N PRO A 110 13.68 -4.24 0.50
CA PRO A 110 14.24 -4.69 1.78
C PRO A 110 15.59 -4.05 2.13
N SER A 111 16.26 -3.44 1.14
CA SER A 111 17.57 -2.80 1.27
C SER A 111 17.60 -1.45 0.57
N ASP A 112 18.54 -0.59 0.96
CA ASP A 112 18.80 0.67 0.29
C ASP A 112 19.22 0.43 -1.17
N THR A 113 18.71 1.26 -2.07
CA THR A 113 19.08 1.22 -3.49
C THR A 113 19.10 2.64 -4.07
N VAL A 114 19.52 2.76 -5.32
CA VAL A 114 19.61 4.04 -6.03
C VAL A 114 18.98 3.86 -7.40
N LEU A 115 18.01 4.72 -7.74
CA LEU A 115 17.55 4.85 -9.12
C LEU A 115 18.68 5.50 -9.94
N ARG A 116 19.20 4.77 -10.93
CA ARG A 116 20.33 5.21 -11.76
C ARG A 116 19.89 5.83 -13.08
N SER A 117 18.86 5.26 -13.69
CA SER A 117 18.38 5.72 -14.99
C SER A 117 16.97 5.27 -15.25
N ILE A 118 16.30 6.00 -16.14
CA ILE A 118 15.02 5.63 -16.70
C ILE A 118 15.19 5.65 -18.21
N THR A 119 14.77 4.58 -18.87
CA THR A 119 14.80 4.45 -20.33
C THR A 119 13.42 4.07 -20.84
N SER A 120 13.15 4.27 -22.12
CA SER A 120 11.91 3.82 -22.75
C SER A 120 12.18 3.52 -24.22
N PRO A 121 11.56 2.47 -24.79
CA PRO A 121 11.74 2.13 -26.20
C PRO A 121 11.15 3.18 -27.17
N ASN A 122 10.15 3.95 -26.73
CA ASN A 122 9.32 4.80 -27.60
C ASN A 122 9.55 6.31 -27.38
N ILE A 123 10.66 6.66 -26.71
CA ILE A 123 10.96 8.03 -26.27
C ILE A 123 12.41 8.37 -26.63
N LEU A 124 12.60 9.56 -27.20
CA LEU A 124 13.91 10.02 -27.66
C LEU A 124 14.88 10.33 -26.51
N ARG A 125 14.41 11.04 -25.48
CA ARG A 125 15.27 11.49 -24.37
C ARG A 125 14.50 11.61 -23.06
N LEU A 126 15.18 11.20 -21.98
CA LEU A 126 14.70 11.23 -20.60
C LEU A 126 15.79 11.83 -19.71
N GLU A 127 15.41 12.81 -18.88
CA GLU A 127 16.32 13.42 -17.92
C GLU A 127 15.62 13.59 -16.57
N MET A 128 16.26 13.17 -15.48
CA MET A 128 15.74 13.38 -14.13
C MET A 128 16.15 14.76 -13.62
N HIS A 129 15.20 15.49 -13.05
CA HIS A 129 15.38 16.86 -12.57
C HIS A 129 14.73 17.00 -11.19
N GLU A 130 15.15 18.01 -10.43
CA GLU A 130 14.55 18.42 -9.17
C GLU A 130 14.32 19.92 -9.17
N THR A 131 13.09 20.32 -8.79
CA THR A 131 12.81 21.71 -8.50
C THR A 131 13.32 22.04 -7.11
N VAL A 132 14.17 23.06 -7.01
CA VAL A 132 14.67 23.61 -5.76
C VAL A 132 14.32 25.10 -5.70
N GLU A 133 14.04 25.59 -4.50
CA GLU A 133 13.88 27.01 -4.25
C GLU A 133 15.19 27.58 -3.72
N GLU A 134 15.73 28.59 -4.40
CA GLU A 134 16.97 29.24 -4.02
C GLU A 134 16.81 30.74 -4.22
N ASN A 135 17.01 31.50 -3.15
CA ASN A 135 16.79 32.97 -3.10
C ASN A 135 15.36 33.40 -3.52
N GLY A 136 14.34 32.63 -3.15
CA GLY A 136 12.94 32.92 -3.51
C GLY A 136 12.61 32.64 -4.99
N MET A 137 13.53 32.03 -5.73
CA MET A 137 13.31 31.62 -7.12
C MET A 137 13.29 30.10 -7.23
N SER A 138 12.28 29.58 -7.92
CA SER A 138 12.22 28.16 -8.28
C SER A 138 13.14 27.87 -9.47
N MET A 139 14.09 26.96 -9.29
CA MET A 139 15.02 26.50 -10.31
C MET A 139 14.93 24.98 -10.50
N MET A 140 15.07 24.53 -11.75
CA MET A 140 15.19 23.10 -12.07
C MET A 140 16.67 22.73 -12.14
N LYS A 141 17.08 21.75 -11.34
CA LYS A 141 18.45 21.21 -11.35
C LYS A 141 18.43 19.77 -11.87
N PRO A 142 19.27 19.42 -12.85
CA PRO A 142 19.37 18.04 -13.32
C PRO A 142 19.99 17.17 -12.22
N ILE A 143 19.48 15.95 -12.09
CA ILE A 143 19.97 14.94 -11.15
C ILE A 143 20.29 13.65 -11.90
N THR A 144 21.40 13.00 -11.58
CA THR A 144 21.84 11.78 -12.28
C THR A 144 21.45 10.51 -11.54
N ALA A 145 21.10 10.60 -10.26
CA ALA A 145 20.73 9.47 -9.42
C ALA A 145 19.83 9.92 -8.27
N VAL A 146 18.98 9.01 -7.78
CA VAL A 146 18.11 9.26 -6.64
C VAL A 146 18.19 8.10 -5.65
N ALA A 147 18.59 8.41 -4.41
CA ALA A 147 18.63 7.44 -3.32
C ALA A 147 17.21 7.00 -2.95
N VAL A 148 17.02 5.69 -2.80
CA VAL A 148 15.76 5.05 -2.40
C VAL A 148 16.05 4.26 -1.12
N PRO A 149 15.71 4.79 0.06
CA PRO A 149 15.99 4.11 1.32
C PRO A 149 15.10 2.86 1.49
N THR A 150 15.60 1.89 2.26
CA THR A 150 14.90 0.65 2.62
C THR A 150 13.55 0.96 3.26
N ARG A 151 12.50 0.26 2.80
CA ARG A 151 11.09 0.50 3.17
C ARG A 151 10.62 1.95 3.05
N GLY A 152 11.40 2.79 2.37
CA GLY A 152 11.16 4.22 2.23
C GLY A 152 10.24 4.54 1.07
N LYS A 153 10.03 5.83 0.85
CA LYS A 153 9.21 6.33 -0.25
C LYS A 153 9.88 7.53 -0.89
N VAL A 154 9.98 7.52 -2.22
CA VAL A 154 10.48 8.63 -3.01
C VAL A 154 9.41 9.04 -4.00
N GLU A 155 9.01 10.31 -3.97
CA GLU A 155 7.94 10.84 -4.84
C GLU A 155 8.53 11.73 -5.92
N PHE A 156 8.21 11.43 -7.17
CA PHE A 156 8.40 12.32 -8.30
C PHE A 156 7.06 13.01 -8.56
N LYS A 157 6.95 14.29 -8.17
CA LYS A 157 5.70 15.05 -8.18
C LYS A 157 5.94 16.51 -8.59
N PRO A 158 4.89 17.24 -9.02
CA PRO A 158 5.00 18.66 -9.36
C PRO A 158 5.63 19.47 -8.23
N GLY A 159 6.57 20.35 -8.56
CA GLY A 159 7.30 21.18 -7.59
C GLY A 159 8.41 20.46 -6.81
N GLY A 160 8.69 19.18 -7.11
CA GLY A 160 9.80 18.42 -6.53
C GLY A 160 10.62 17.71 -7.60
N LYS A 161 10.95 16.43 -7.36
CA LYS A 161 11.62 15.59 -8.36
C LYS A 161 10.67 15.26 -9.50
N HIS A 162 11.16 15.26 -10.72
CA HIS A 162 10.38 14.95 -11.91
C HIS A 162 11.30 14.50 -13.04
N VAL A 163 10.72 13.91 -14.08
CA VAL A 163 11.49 13.45 -15.24
C VAL A 163 11.00 14.17 -16.47
N MET A 164 11.88 14.94 -17.10
CA MET A 164 11.57 15.57 -18.37
C MET A 164 11.66 14.54 -19.49
N VAL A 165 10.67 14.56 -20.37
CA VAL A 165 10.48 13.58 -21.43
C VAL A 165 10.33 14.28 -22.77
N TRP A 166 11.17 13.92 -23.74
CA TRP A 166 11.13 14.45 -25.10
C TRP A 166 10.89 13.36 -26.13
N GLY A 167 10.13 13.71 -27.17
CA GLY A 167 10.01 12.89 -28.37
C GLY A 167 9.27 11.58 -28.16
N PHE A 168 8.03 11.63 -27.66
CA PHE A 168 7.11 10.49 -27.74
C PHE A 168 6.82 10.16 -29.21
N ASP A 169 6.87 8.89 -29.55
CA ASP A 169 6.38 8.40 -30.84
C ASP A 169 4.86 8.62 -31.01
N ASN A 170 4.40 8.55 -32.26
CA ASN A 170 2.98 8.73 -32.58
C ASN A 170 2.12 7.57 -32.05
N ALA A 171 2.68 6.37 -31.90
CA ALA A 171 1.95 5.20 -31.42
C ALA A 171 1.59 5.33 -29.93
N SER A 172 2.55 5.68 -29.08
CA SER A 172 2.32 5.89 -27.64
C SER A 172 1.36 7.04 -27.38
N ARG A 173 1.48 8.14 -28.14
CA ARG A 173 0.53 9.28 -28.07
C ARG A 173 -0.90 8.84 -28.37
N LYS A 174 -1.11 8.06 -29.43
CA LYS A 174 -2.45 7.56 -29.82
C LYS A 174 -2.99 6.52 -28.83
N ALA A 175 -2.11 5.65 -28.31
CA ALA A 175 -2.48 4.66 -27.31
C ALA A 175 -2.77 5.27 -25.93
N GLY A 176 -2.35 6.52 -25.69
CA GLY A 176 -2.49 7.19 -24.40
C GLY A 176 -1.65 6.56 -23.29
N LYS A 177 -0.62 5.78 -23.64
CA LYS A 177 0.27 5.07 -22.70
C LYS A 177 1.68 4.99 -23.26
N ALA A 178 2.67 4.97 -22.38
CA ALA A 178 4.07 4.70 -22.73
C ALA A 178 4.74 3.85 -21.64
N THR A 179 5.62 2.94 -22.06
CA THR A 179 6.35 2.03 -21.18
C THR A 179 7.68 2.62 -20.77
N PHE A 180 8.03 2.52 -19.49
CA PHE A 180 9.27 3.03 -18.91
C PHE A 180 9.99 1.93 -18.13
N LEU A 181 11.31 1.87 -18.28
CA LEU A 181 12.18 0.93 -17.62
C LEU A 181 13.07 1.67 -16.61
N PHE A 182 12.87 1.37 -15.33
CA PHE A 182 13.59 1.94 -14.20
C PHE A 182 14.75 1.03 -13.82
N SER A 183 15.98 1.52 -13.90
CA SER A 183 17.18 0.74 -13.56
C SER A 183 17.75 1.17 -12.21
N PHE A 184 17.93 0.21 -11.32
CA PHE A 184 18.40 0.42 -9.95
C PHE A 184 19.83 -0.10 -9.74
N SER A 185 20.53 0.43 -8.74
CA SER A 185 21.92 0.08 -8.46
C SER A 185 22.12 -1.35 -7.96
N ASN A 186 21.08 -1.99 -7.46
CA ASN A 186 21.08 -3.41 -7.06
C ASN A 186 20.91 -4.37 -8.24
N GLY A 187 20.86 -3.86 -9.47
CA GLY A 187 20.68 -4.64 -10.70
C GLY A 187 19.23 -4.89 -11.08
N GLU A 188 18.27 -4.54 -10.23
CA GLU A 188 16.85 -4.66 -10.55
C GLU A 188 16.45 -3.68 -11.66
N LYS A 189 15.58 -4.17 -12.55
CA LYS A 189 14.94 -3.37 -13.59
C LYS A 189 13.44 -3.55 -13.49
N ILE A 190 12.72 -2.44 -13.33
CA ILE A 190 11.27 -2.46 -13.19
C ILE A 190 10.66 -1.78 -14.40
N GLU A 191 9.80 -2.48 -15.10
CA GLU A 191 9.05 -1.95 -16.24
C GLU A 191 7.67 -1.48 -15.77
N VAL A 192 7.28 -0.26 -16.16
CA VAL A 192 6.00 0.35 -15.79
C VAL A 192 5.39 1.08 -16.97
N ASP A 193 4.12 0.80 -17.23
CA ASP A 193 3.30 1.59 -18.15
C ASP A 193 2.75 2.83 -17.44
N ALA A 194 3.04 4.00 -18.00
CA ALA A 194 2.48 5.27 -17.54
C ALA A 194 1.39 5.74 -18.49
N THR A 195 0.30 6.29 -17.95
CA THR A 195 -0.74 6.93 -18.75
C THR A 195 -0.29 8.30 -19.22
N LEU A 196 -0.62 8.66 -20.47
CA LEU A 196 -0.36 9.98 -21.02
C LEU A 196 -1.57 10.87 -20.78
N ASN A 197 -1.44 11.81 -19.86
CA ASN A 197 -2.48 12.76 -19.51
C ASN A 197 -2.24 14.06 -20.28
N ALA A 198 -3.11 14.34 -21.24
CA ALA A 198 -3.15 15.64 -21.90
C ALA A 198 -3.68 16.70 -20.92
N ILE A 199 -2.95 17.80 -20.76
CA ILE A 199 -3.52 19.00 -20.14
C ILE A 199 -4.46 19.60 -21.15
N LYS A 200 -5.73 19.82 -20.79
CA LYS A 200 -6.61 20.62 -21.63
C LYS A 200 -6.10 22.07 -21.60
N PRO A 201 -6.04 22.79 -22.74
CA PRO A 201 -5.50 24.16 -22.79
C PRO A 201 -6.20 25.21 -21.90
N GLU A 202 -7.22 24.85 -21.14
CA GLU A 202 -8.04 25.74 -20.32
C GLU A 202 -7.47 26.06 -18.92
N ASP A 203 -6.50 25.28 -18.42
CA ASP A 203 -5.90 25.48 -17.07
C ASP A 203 -4.60 26.30 -17.06
N GLY A 204 -4.21 26.91 -18.19
CA GLY A 204 -2.88 27.52 -18.40
C GLY A 204 -2.83 29.04 -18.57
N MET A 205 -3.95 29.76 -18.50
CA MET A 205 -3.99 31.21 -18.66
C MET A 205 -4.33 31.92 -17.34
N ALA A 206 -3.43 31.84 -16.38
CA ALA A 206 -3.47 32.73 -15.21
C ALA A 206 -2.05 32.99 -14.69
N HIS A 207 -1.29 33.82 -15.41
CA HIS A 207 -0.23 34.58 -14.78
C HIS A 207 -0.27 36.02 -15.29
N HIS A 208 -0.43 36.89 -14.30
CA HIS A 208 -0.39 38.35 -14.30
C HIS A 208 0.96 38.91 -14.77
#